data_AF-Q3J2H0-F1
#
_entry.id   AF-Q3J2H0-F1
#
_cell.length_a   1.000
_cell.length_b   1.000
_cell.length_c   1.000
_cell.angle_alpha   90.00
_cell.angle_beta   90.00
_cell.angle_gamma   90.00
#
_symmetry.space_group_name_H-M   'P 1'
#
loop_
_entity.id
_entity.type
_entity.pdbx_description
1 polymer ?
#
loop_
_entity_poly.entity_id
_entity_poly.type
_entity_poly.pdbx_seq_one_letter_code
_entity_poly.pdbx_strand_id
1 'polypeptide(L)'
;MVDLILRRDGPRREDEAARRLIDSNRDRIGRLADQLTGGGWSAQQAARAAAPAAAPAPMPAAARRPTGEAQPYLRFSSNGRVVIACANSARQLHFLGELRWRDGKRRFVLATAENGFIAPLEEEFAARIADLDGLLLGTETDREALEVTLRERLDLA
;
A
#
# COMPACT_ATOMS: atom_id res chain seq x y z
N MET A 1 -22.68 -6.27 4.28
CA MET A 1 -22.84 -5.52 5.54
C MET A 1 -21.52 -5.66 6.28
N VAL A 2 -20.81 -4.55 6.55
CA VAL A 2 -19.46 -4.55 7.13
C VAL A 2 -19.51 -3.71 8.40
N ASP A 3 -19.19 -4.31 9.55
CA ASP A 3 -19.10 -3.60 10.83
C ASP A 3 -17.74 -2.89 10.95
N LEU A 4 -17.77 -1.56 10.93
CA LEU A 4 -16.62 -0.68 11.14
C LEU A 4 -16.49 -0.39 12.62
N ILE A 5 -15.41 -0.85 13.24
CA ILE A 5 -15.15 -0.62 14.67
C ILE A 5 -14.29 0.63 14.82
N LEU A 6 -14.83 1.62 15.52
CA LEU A 6 -14.09 2.84 15.83
C LEU A 6 -13.20 2.58 17.05
N ARG A 7 -12.07 3.27 17.10
CA ARG A 7 -11.09 3.20 18.19
C ARG A 7 -11.66 3.55 19.59
N ARG A 8 -12.88 4.10 19.64
CA ARG A 8 -13.62 4.43 20.88
C ARG A 8 -14.50 3.29 21.39
N ASP A 9 -14.80 2.29 20.57
CA ASP A 9 -15.80 1.24 20.88
C ASP A 9 -15.24 0.09 21.72
N GLY A 10 -13.96 0.14 22.10
CA GLY A 10 -13.31 -0.88 22.90
C GLY A 10 -13.02 -2.18 22.13
N PRO A 11 -12.35 -3.17 22.77
CA PRO A 11 -12.12 -4.47 22.16
C PRO A 11 -13.43 -5.22 21.92
N ARG A 12 -13.47 -6.06 20.89
CA ARG A 12 -14.69 -6.79 20.55
C ARG A 12 -15.05 -7.78 21.67
N ARG A 13 -16.33 -8.15 21.78
CA ARG A 13 -16.78 -9.11 22.80
C ARG A 13 -16.11 -10.48 22.61
N GLU A 14 -15.85 -10.87 21.37
CA GLU A 14 -15.09 -12.07 21.05
C GLU A 14 -13.62 -11.98 21.50
N ASP A 15 -12.99 -10.81 21.36
CA ASP A 15 -11.59 -10.60 21.76
C ASP A 15 -11.46 -10.67 23.29
N GLU A 16 -12.43 -10.11 24.02
CA GLU A 16 -12.48 -10.22 25.48
C GLU A 16 -12.71 -11.67 25.94
N ALA A 17 -13.60 -12.40 25.27
CA ALA A 17 -13.86 -13.80 25.58
C ALA A 17 -12.61 -14.68 25.31
N ALA A 18 -11.94 -14.47 24.18
CA ALA A 18 -10.69 -15.14 23.84
C ALA A 18 -9.59 -14.82 24.87
N ARG A 19 -9.46 -13.54 25.25
CA ARG A 19 -8.50 -13.12 26.27
C ARG A 19 -8.74 -13.81 27.60
N ARG A 20 -9.99 -13.87 28.07
CA ARG A 20 -10.35 -14.58 29.31
C ARG A 20 -10.01 -16.06 29.25
N LEU A 21 -10.27 -16.73 28.12
CA LEU A 21 -9.96 -18.15 27.94
C LEU A 21 -8.44 -18.41 27.95
N ILE A 22 -7.66 -17.54 27.31
CA ILE A 22 -6.19 -17.63 27.32
C ILE A 22 -5.68 -17.42 28.74
N ASP A 23 -6.16 -16.39 29.42
CA ASP A 23 -5.73 -16.06 30.78
C ASP A 23 -6.09 -17.17 31.79
N SER A 24 -7.29 -17.76 31.69
CA SER A 24 -7.68 -18.89 32.55
C SER A 24 -6.86 -20.17 32.31
N ASN A 25 -6.20 -20.29 31.16
CA ASN A 25 -5.42 -21.47 30.77
C ASN A 25 -3.92 -21.21 30.70
N ARG A 26 -3.44 -20.05 31.17
CA ARG A 26 -2.06 -19.60 31.00
C ARG A 26 -1.01 -20.63 31.47
N ASP A 27 -1.23 -21.27 32.61
CA ASP A 27 -0.32 -22.28 33.17
C ASP A 27 -0.28 -23.59 32.36
N ARG A 28 -1.41 -23.97 31.74
CA ARG A 28 -1.48 -25.14 30.85
C ARG A 28 -0.78 -24.83 29.53
N ILE A 29 -1.02 -23.64 28.97
CA ILE A 29 -0.38 -23.17 27.74
C ILE A 29 1.15 -23.12 27.93
N GLY A 30 1.62 -22.60 29.05
CA GLY A 30 3.06 -22.56 29.37
C GLY A 30 3.69 -23.95 29.42
N ARG A 31 3.07 -24.89 30.15
CA ARG A 31 3.57 -26.29 30.22
C ARG A 31 3.62 -26.98 28.87
N LEU A 32 2.60 -26.78 28.03
CA LEU A 32 2.58 -27.33 26.67
C LEU A 32 3.67 -26.69 25.79
N ALA A 33 3.84 -25.38 25.88
CA ALA A 33 4.87 -24.67 25.13
C ALA A 33 6.28 -25.13 25.54
N ASP A 34 6.53 -25.31 26.84
CA ASP A 34 7.80 -25.85 27.32
C ASP A 34 8.02 -27.30 26.90
N GLN A 35 6.98 -28.15 26.91
CA GLN A 35 7.10 -29.52 26.42
C GLN A 35 7.46 -29.58 24.93
N LEU A 36 6.89 -28.68 24.12
CA LEU A 36 7.18 -28.58 22.69
C LEU A 36 8.56 -27.96 22.39
N THR A 37 9.08 -27.12 23.30
CA THR A 37 10.33 -26.37 23.09
C THR A 37 11.48 -26.83 23.98
N GLY A 38 11.30 -27.91 24.74
CA GLY A 38 12.31 -28.40 25.70
C GLY A 38 12.63 -27.40 26.82
N GLY A 39 11.67 -26.57 27.23
CA GLY A 39 11.84 -25.50 28.24
C GLY A 39 12.30 -24.15 27.69
N GLY A 40 12.45 -24.02 26.36
CA GLY A 40 12.88 -22.76 25.73
C GLY A 40 11.87 -21.62 25.89
N TRP A 41 10.58 -21.91 26.01
CA TRP A 41 9.53 -20.89 26.18
C TRP A 41 9.64 -20.16 27.53
N SER A 42 9.79 -20.89 28.63
CA SER A 42 10.00 -20.32 29.96
C SER A 42 11.33 -19.55 30.06
N ALA A 43 12.40 -20.07 29.45
CA ALA A 43 13.69 -19.37 29.41
C ALA A 43 13.61 -18.02 28.66
N GLN A 44 12.89 -17.98 27.53
CA GLN A 44 12.68 -16.74 26.78
C GLN A 44 11.83 -15.74 27.55
N GLN A 45 10.78 -16.19 28.25
CA GLN A 45 9.93 -15.31 29.07
C GLN A 45 10.70 -14.74 30.26
N ALA A 46 11.54 -15.54 30.94
CA ALA A 46 12.41 -15.07 31.99
C ALA A 46 13.43 -14.04 31.48
N ALA A 47 14.04 -14.29 30.32
CA ALA A 47 14.96 -13.34 29.67
C ALA A 47 14.26 -12.02 29.29
N ARG A 48 13.00 -12.07 28.82
CA ARG A 48 12.19 -10.87 28.53
C ARG A 48 11.81 -10.09 29.78
N ALA A 49 11.52 -10.77 30.89
CA ALA A 49 11.20 -10.14 32.17
C ALA A 49 12.44 -9.51 32.84
N ALA A 50 13.61 -10.12 32.63
CA ALA A 50 14.89 -9.61 33.13
C ALA A 50 15.49 -8.50 32.26
N ALA A 51 15.06 -8.37 31.00
CA ALA A 51 15.48 -7.28 30.14
C ALA A 51 14.94 -5.95 30.70
N PRO A 52 15.78 -4.93 30.89
CA PRO A 52 15.28 -3.60 31.28
C PRO A 52 14.28 -3.14 30.23
N ALA A 53 13.16 -2.55 30.67
CA ALA A 53 12.18 -1.96 29.78
C ALA A 53 12.88 -0.88 28.95
N ALA A 54 13.26 -1.24 27.72
CA ALA A 54 13.82 -0.29 26.79
C ALA A 54 12.78 0.82 26.62
N ALA A 55 13.19 2.06 26.88
CA ALA A 55 12.36 3.22 26.59
C ALA A 55 11.84 3.07 25.14
N PRO A 56 10.56 3.37 24.88
CA PRO A 56 10.01 3.26 23.53
C PRO A 56 10.97 4.00 22.61
N ALA A 57 11.54 3.27 21.65
CA ALA A 57 12.46 3.87 20.69
C ALA A 57 11.77 5.10 20.12
N PRO A 58 12.42 6.28 20.11
CA PRO A 58 11.82 7.46 19.50
C PRO A 58 11.42 7.05 18.09
N MET A 59 10.14 7.20 17.76
CA MET A 59 9.69 7.01 16.38
C MET A 59 10.65 7.80 15.50
N PRO A 60 11.27 7.20 14.49
CA PRO A 60 12.13 7.95 13.60
C PRO A 60 11.27 9.09 13.05
N ALA A 61 11.64 10.33 13.38
CA ALA A 61 11.04 11.50 12.78
C ALA A 61 11.13 11.26 11.27
N ALA A 62 9.99 11.25 10.58
CA ALA A 62 9.95 11.01 9.15
C ALA A 62 10.99 11.93 8.51
N ALA A 63 12.05 11.35 7.94
CA ALA A 63 13.16 12.11 7.40
C ALA A 63 12.59 13.16 6.46
N ARG A 64 12.82 14.44 6.79
CA ARG A 64 12.33 15.56 5.99
C ARG A 64 13.06 15.48 4.66
N ARG A 65 12.39 14.92 3.65
CA ARG A 65 12.99 14.72 2.32
C ARG A 65 13.41 16.07 1.74
N PRO A 66 14.55 16.11 1.02
CA PRO A 66 15.08 17.35 0.48
C PRO A 66 14.06 18.02 -0.42
N THR A 67 13.77 19.29 -0.13
CA THR A 67 13.01 20.21 -0.96
C THR A 67 13.88 20.67 -2.13
N GLY A 68 14.13 19.77 -3.07
CA GLY A 68 14.65 20.13 -4.40
C GLY A 68 13.50 20.37 -5.38
N GLU A 69 13.81 20.89 -6.57
CA GLU A 69 12.87 20.96 -7.69
C GLU A 69 12.29 19.56 -7.97
N ALA A 70 10.97 19.49 -8.16
CA ALA A 70 10.30 18.23 -8.40
C ALA A 70 10.86 17.60 -9.69
N GLN A 71 11.33 16.36 -9.59
CA GLN A 71 11.73 15.56 -10.75
C GLN A 71 10.58 14.59 -11.08
N PRO A 72 9.62 14.97 -11.94
CA PRO A 72 8.49 14.13 -12.29
C PRO A 72 8.96 12.97 -13.16
N TYR A 73 8.44 11.77 -12.88
CA TYR A 73 8.68 10.58 -13.68
C TYR A 73 7.39 9.75 -13.77
N LEU A 74 7.24 9.03 -14.88
CA LEU A 74 6.11 8.13 -15.09
C LEU A 74 6.33 6.82 -14.34
N ARG A 75 5.31 6.36 -13.61
CA ARG A 75 5.35 5.10 -12.85
C ARG A 75 4.11 4.24 -13.12
N PHE A 76 4.37 3.02 -13.55
CA PHE A 76 3.40 1.93 -13.56
C PHE A 76 3.51 1.15 -12.25
N SER A 77 2.43 1.11 -11.48
CA SER A 77 2.35 0.35 -10.24
C SER A 77 1.88 -1.08 -10.51
N SER A 78 2.29 -2.03 -9.66
CA SER A 78 1.90 -3.44 -9.78
C SER A 78 0.39 -3.68 -9.69
N ASN A 79 -0.35 -2.76 -9.05
CA ASN A 79 -1.82 -2.76 -9.02
C ASN A 79 -2.48 -2.15 -10.26
N GLY A 80 -1.70 -1.91 -11.33
CA GLY A 80 -2.20 -1.36 -12.59
C GLY A 80 -2.33 0.15 -12.64
N ARG A 81 -2.03 0.89 -11.55
CA ARG A 81 -2.12 2.35 -11.55
C ARG A 81 -0.99 3.00 -12.37
N VAL A 82 -1.35 4.02 -13.14
CA VAL A 82 -0.43 4.85 -13.93
C VAL A 82 -0.41 6.24 -13.32
N VAL A 83 0.76 6.67 -12.82
CA VAL A 83 0.91 7.94 -12.10
C VAL A 83 2.16 8.69 -12.55
N ILE A 84 2.10 10.02 -12.45
CA ILE A 84 3.31 10.85 -12.38
C ILE A 84 3.69 10.95 -10.91
N ALA A 85 4.90 10.50 -10.58
CA ALA A 85 5.46 10.61 -9.24
C ALA A 85 6.71 11.47 -9.27
N CYS A 86 7.13 11.98 -8.11
CA CYS A 86 8.32 12.79 -8.00
C CYS A 86 9.48 11.97 -7.42
N ALA A 87 10.62 11.88 -8.12
CA ALA A 87 11.75 11.06 -7.70
C ALA A 87 12.34 11.50 -6.35
N ASN A 88 12.41 12.81 -6.11
CA ASN A 88 13.02 13.36 -4.89
C ASN A 88 12.14 13.16 -3.63
N SER A 89 10.81 13.17 -3.78
CA SER A 89 9.84 13.18 -2.69
C SER A 89 9.08 11.87 -2.55
N ALA A 90 9.15 11.00 -3.58
CA ALA A 90 8.29 9.85 -3.85
C ALA A 90 6.79 10.12 -3.71
N ARG A 91 6.37 11.40 -3.76
CA ARG A 91 4.96 11.78 -3.74
C ARG A 91 4.38 11.54 -5.13
N GLN A 92 3.15 11.07 -5.16
CA GLN A 92 2.34 11.10 -6.37
C GLN A 92 2.00 12.57 -6.68
N LEU A 93 2.27 13.02 -7.90
CA LEU A 93 1.91 14.34 -8.39
C LEU A 93 0.56 14.28 -9.11
N HIS A 94 0.44 13.40 -10.11
CA HIS A 94 -0.78 13.22 -10.89
C HIS A 94 -1.14 11.75 -11.02
N PHE A 95 -2.44 11.45 -11.01
CA PHE A 95 -2.97 10.13 -11.31
C PHE A 95 -3.53 10.16 -12.73
N LEU A 96 -2.86 9.45 -13.65
CA LEU A 96 -3.23 9.48 -15.07
C LEU A 96 -4.34 8.49 -15.38
N GLY A 97 -4.36 7.34 -14.72
CA GLY A 97 -5.31 6.28 -15.04
C GLY A 97 -4.90 4.93 -14.49
N GLU A 98 -5.53 3.88 -15.01
CA GLU A 98 -5.23 2.51 -14.61
C GLU A 98 -5.33 1.51 -15.76
N LEU A 99 -4.60 0.42 -15.62
CA LEU A 99 -4.64 -0.75 -16.49
C LEU A 99 -5.67 -1.73 -15.94
N ARG A 100 -6.85 -1.78 -16.55
CA ARG A 100 -7.91 -2.72 -16.20
C ARG A 100 -7.77 -4.00 -17.00
N TRP A 101 -7.95 -5.15 -16.35
CA TRP A 101 -8.06 -6.42 -17.06
C TRP A 101 -9.48 -6.60 -17.61
N ARG A 102 -9.60 -6.87 -18.92
CA ARG A 102 -10.84 -7.32 -19.57
C ARG A 102 -10.51 -8.31 -20.69
N ASP A 103 -11.25 -9.41 -20.75
CA ASP A 103 -11.19 -10.39 -21.84
C ASP A 103 -9.76 -10.90 -22.16
N GLY A 104 -8.95 -11.09 -21.10
CA GLY A 104 -7.57 -11.57 -21.22
C GLY A 104 -6.57 -10.53 -21.72
N LYS A 105 -6.98 -9.27 -21.90
CA LYS A 105 -6.10 -8.13 -22.26
C LYS A 105 -6.15 -7.06 -21.18
N ARG A 106 -5.10 -6.24 -21.12
CA ARG A 106 -5.10 -5.03 -20.27
C ARG A 106 -5.60 -3.86 -21.10
N ARG A 107 -6.48 -3.03 -20.56
CA ARG A 107 -6.99 -1.82 -21.19
C ARG A 107 -6.53 -0.62 -20.37
N PHE A 108 -5.87 0.35 -21.00
CA PHE A 108 -5.61 1.62 -20.34
C PHE A 108 -6.91 2.41 -20.25
N VAL A 109 -7.21 2.92 -19.05
CA VAL A 109 -8.38 3.74 -18.77
C VAL A 109 -7.92 5.04 -18.14
N LEU A 110 -8.20 6.15 -18.80
CA LEU A 110 -7.82 7.47 -18.36
C LEU A 110 -8.63 7.87 -17.11
N ALA A 111 -7.99 8.56 -16.17
CA ALA A 111 -8.61 9.00 -14.92
C ALA A 111 -9.59 10.17 -15.12
N THR A 112 -10.63 10.01 -15.93
CA THR A 112 -11.65 11.05 -16.19
C THR A 112 -12.93 10.80 -15.40
N ALA A 113 -13.78 11.83 -15.29
CA ALA A 113 -15.10 11.69 -14.69
C ALA A 113 -15.98 10.71 -15.48
N GLU A 114 -15.87 10.72 -16.82
CA GLU A 114 -16.58 9.81 -17.73
C GLU A 114 -16.24 8.34 -17.46
N ASN A 115 -14.97 8.06 -17.09
CA ASN A 115 -14.50 6.72 -16.73
C ASN A 115 -14.80 6.32 -15.27
N GLY A 116 -15.55 7.16 -14.54
CA GLY A 116 -16.03 6.90 -13.18
C GLY A 116 -15.04 7.24 -12.07
N PHE A 117 -14.03 8.08 -12.33
CA PHE A 117 -13.08 8.50 -11.31
C PHE A 117 -13.61 9.67 -10.48
N ILE A 118 -13.51 9.54 -9.16
CA ILE A 118 -13.98 10.56 -8.19
C ILE A 118 -13.10 11.82 -8.24
N ALA A 119 -11.80 11.65 -8.48
CA ALA A 119 -10.83 12.73 -8.65
C ALA A 119 -10.30 12.68 -10.09
N PRO A 120 -10.94 13.38 -11.04
CA PRO A 120 -10.51 13.36 -12.42
C PRO A 120 -9.15 14.04 -12.59
N LEU A 121 -8.40 13.59 -13.58
CA LEU A 121 -7.21 14.22 -14.09
C LEU A 121 -7.55 15.61 -14.62
N GLU A 122 -6.63 16.54 -14.43
CA GLU A 122 -6.75 17.90 -14.94
C GLU A 122 -6.91 17.91 -16.46
N GLU A 123 -7.75 18.81 -16.95
CA GLU A 123 -8.25 18.81 -18.34
C GLU A 123 -7.12 18.98 -19.36
N GLU A 124 -6.10 19.78 -19.06
CA GLU A 124 -4.92 19.94 -19.91
C GLU A 124 -4.18 18.61 -20.10
N PHE A 125 -3.89 17.92 -19.00
CA PHE A 125 -3.26 16.60 -19.05
C PHE A 125 -4.15 15.59 -19.76
N ALA A 126 -5.45 15.56 -19.43
CA ALA A 126 -6.40 14.65 -20.03
C ALA A 126 -6.50 14.84 -21.55
N ALA A 127 -6.53 16.08 -22.04
CA ALA A 127 -6.60 16.38 -23.47
C ALA A 127 -5.38 15.89 -24.24
N ARG A 128 -4.17 15.96 -23.66
CA ARG A 128 -2.92 15.51 -24.31
C ARG A 128 -2.85 13.99 -24.52
N ILE A 129 -3.59 13.21 -23.73
CA ILE A 129 -3.55 11.73 -23.74
C ILE A 129 -4.93 11.09 -23.91
N ALA A 130 -5.94 11.86 -24.34
CA ALA A 130 -7.33 11.41 -24.47
C ALA A 130 -7.50 10.25 -25.47
N ASP A 131 -6.75 10.27 -26.57
CA ASP A 131 -6.75 9.23 -27.60
C ASP A 131 -6.15 7.89 -27.13
N LEU A 132 -5.39 7.89 -26.03
CA LEU A 132 -4.88 6.66 -25.43
C LEU A 132 -5.95 5.97 -24.58
N ASP A 133 -7.06 6.65 -24.25
CA ASP A 133 -8.13 6.07 -23.45
C ASP A 133 -8.78 4.88 -24.16
N GLY A 134 -8.74 3.73 -23.49
CA GLY A 134 -9.27 2.48 -24.00
C GLY A 134 -8.31 1.65 -24.84
N LEU A 135 -7.04 2.05 -24.97
CA LEU A 135 -6.03 1.28 -25.68
C LEU A 135 -5.88 -0.13 -25.06
N LEU A 136 -5.94 -1.15 -25.91
CA LEU A 136 -5.73 -2.54 -25.51
C LEU A 136 -4.25 -2.89 -25.60
N LEU A 137 -3.72 -3.42 -24.50
CA LEU A 137 -2.36 -3.89 -24.33
C LEU A 137 -2.44 -5.43 -24.24
N GLY A 138 -1.96 -6.11 -25.27
CA GLY A 138 -1.91 -7.57 -25.33
C GLY A 138 -0.58 -8.13 -24.85
N THR A 139 0.49 -7.34 -24.93
CA THR A 139 1.87 -7.75 -24.65
C THR A 139 2.59 -6.75 -23.74
N GLU A 140 3.74 -7.14 -23.22
CA GLU A 140 4.61 -6.25 -22.46
C GLU A 140 5.19 -5.14 -23.36
N THR A 141 5.43 -5.43 -24.64
CA THR A 141 5.87 -4.44 -25.63
C THR A 141 4.83 -3.34 -25.85
N ASP A 142 3.53 -3.68 -25.82
CA ASP A 142 2.47 -2.66 -25.91
C ASP A 142 2.51 -1.73 -24.69
N ARG A 143 2.83 -2.27 -23.50
CA ARG A 143 2.98 -1.47 -22.27
C ARG A 143 4.16 -0.53 -22.37
N GLU A 144 5.30 -1.00 -22.88
CA GLU A 144 6.49 -0.17 -23.10
C GLU A 144 6.22 0.94 -24.13
N ALA A 145 5.51 0.63 -25.22
CA ALA A 145 5.11 1.64 -26.21
C ALA A 145 4.21 2.71 -25.59
N LEU A 146 3.21 2.32 -24.79
CA LEU A 146 2.36 3.25 -24.05
C LEU A 146 3.18 4.12 -23.09
N GLU A 147 4.14 3.54 -22.39
CA GLU A 147 5.04 4.25 -21.47
C GLU A 147 5.88 5.31 -22.20
N VAL A 148 6.44 4.99 -23.36
CA VAL A 148 7.19 5.94 -24.20
C VAL A 148 6.27 7.07 -24.68
N THR A 149 5.11 6.75 -25.26
CA THR A 149 4.17 7.77 -25.75
C THR A 149 3.68 8.70 -24.63
N LEU A 150 3.41 8.16 -23.44
CA LEU A 150 3.02 8.98 -22.29
C LEU A 150 4.16 9.89 -21.82
N ARG A 151 5.42 9.44 -21.83
CA ARG A 151 6.56 10.30 -21.47
C ARG A 151 6.72 11.45 -22.45
N GLU A 152 6.72 11.14 -23.75
CA GLU A 152 6.88 12.15 -24.81
C GLU A 152 5.78 13.20 -24.76
N ARG A 153 4.53 12.78 -24.62
CA ARG A 153 3.38 13.71 -24.63
C ARG A 153 3.22 14.52 -23.36
N LEU A 154 3.87 14.14 -22.28
CA LEU A 154 3.78 14.82 -20.99
C LEU A 154 5.09 15.52 -20.61
N ASP A 155 6.05 15.59 -21.55
CA ASP A 155 7.36 16.22 -21.38
C ASP A 155 8.12 15.69 -20.15
N LEU A 156 8.00 14.38 -19.90
CA LEU A 156 8.63 13.71 -18.75
C LEU A 156 10.01 13.16 -19.15
N ALA A 157 10.99 13.35 -18.26
CA ALA A 157 12.35 12.83 -18.40
C ALA A 157 12.48 11.34 -18.01
#